data_AF-A0A950HPQ8-F1
#
_entry.id   AF-A0A950HPQ8-F1
#
_cell.length_a   1.000
_cell.length_b   1.000
_cell.length_c   1.000
_cell.angle_alpha   90.00
_cell.angle_beta   90.00
_cell.angle_gamma   90.00
#
_symmetry.space_group_name_H-M   'P 1'
#
loop_
_entity.id
_entity.type
_entity.pdbx_description
1 polymer ?
#
loop_
_entity_poly.entity_id
_entity_poly.type
_entity_poly.pdbx_seq_one_letter_code
_entity_poly.pdbx_strand_id
1 'polypeptide(L)'
;MDQGYRLAVVPQAAAYALALSQPFVKDHHRRLLTAHAAAPGLIVGVEELALRIGARGCSYVNLHYGVLGHRVASFLDLAPPCYSQGPLWTTAVAEGAKMGLYRRWYWRLYPEVHDALETLGWTAEEALSERR
;
A
#
# COMPACT_ATOMS: atom_id res chain seq x y z
N MET A 1 -13.94 -10.67 -12.89
CA MET A 1 -12.67 -10.19 -12.30
C MET A 1 -11.59 -11.18 -12.70
N ASP A 2 -10.53 -10.71 -13.33
CA ASP A 2 -9.70 -11.53 -14.24
C ASP A 2 -8.38 -11.99 -13.57
N GLN A 3 -8.45 -12.40 -12.30
CA GLN A 3 -7.38 -12.74 -11.35
C GLN A 3 -6.90 -11.57 -10.46
N GLY A 4 -7.18 -11.69 -9.15
CA GLY A 4 -6.66 -10.80 -8.10
C GLY A 4 -5.54 -11.49 -7.32
N TYR A 5 -4.58 -10.70 -6.86
CA TYR A 5 -3.42 -11.13 -6.08
C TYR A 5 -3.55 -10.59 -4.66
N ARG A 6 -3.51 -11.49 -3.67
CA ARG A 6 -3.63 -11.16 -2.25
C ARG A 6 -2.82 -12.15 -1.42
N LEU A 7 -2.59 -11.80 -0.16
CA LEU A 7 -2.10 -12.78 0.81
C LEU A 7 -3.12 -13.89 1.02
N ALA A 8 -2.61 -15.09 1.28
CA ALA A 8 -3.44 -16.21 1.72
C ALA A 8 -4.06 -15.92 3.08
N VAL A 9 -3.25 -15.37 4.00
CA VAL A 9 -3.66 -14.92 5.33
C VAL A 9 -3.23 -13.47 5.51
N VAL A 10 -4.19 -12.60 5.79
CA VAL A 10 -3.94 -11.19 6.09
C VAL A 10 -3.72 -11.04 7.60
N PRO A 11 -2.59 -10.48 8.06
CA PRO A 11 -2.36 -10.18 9.47
C PRO A 11 -3.40 -9.25 10.07
N GLN A 12 -3.57 -9.32 11.40
CA GLN A 12 -4.43 -8.39 12.12
C GLN A 12 -3.85 -6.97 12.15
N ALA A 13 -4.72 -5.98 12.34
CA ALA A 13 -4.34 -4.56 12.39
C ALA A 13 -3.21 -4.26 13.39
N ALA A 14 -3.21 -4.90 14.56
CA ALA A 14 -2.15 -4.72 15.57
C ALA A 14 -0.75 -5.11 15.05
N ALA A 15 -0.65 -6.18 14.24
CA ALA A 15 0.61 -6.59 13.63
C ALA A 15 1.07 -5.58 12.58
N TYR A 16 0.14 -5.06 11.77
CA TYR A 16 0.43 -3.99 10.83
C TYR A 16 0.85 -2.70 11.53
N ALA A 17 0.20 -2.30 12.63
CA ALA A 17 0.59 -1.12 13.39
C ALA A 17 2.02 -1.23 13.91
N LEU A 18 2.40 -2.41 14.45
CA LEU A 18 3.77 -2.70 14.88
C LEU A 18 4.77 -2.63 13.72
N ALA A 19 4.43 -3.17 12.55
CA ALA A 19 5.31 -3.11 11.37
C ALA A 19 5.44 -1.68 10.84
N LEU A 20 4.34 -0.92 10.82
CA LEU A 20 4.31 0.44 10.30
C LEU A 20 4.99 1.45 11.23
N SER A 21 5.09 1.17 12.53
CA SER A 21 5.86 1.99 13.47
C SER A 21 7.37 1.78 13.39
N GLN A 22 7.86 0.87 12.54
CA GLN A 22 9.29 0.58 12.47
C GLN A 22 10.08 1.66 11.71
N PRO A 23 11.37 1.88 12.03
CA PRO A 23 12.20 2.91 11.39
C PRO A 23 12.40 2.75 9.88
N PHE A 24 12.08 1.59 9.31
CA PHE A 24 12.14 1.37 7.87
C PHE A 24 10.97 2.04 7.13
N VAL A 25 9.88 2.38 7.80
CA VAL A 25 8.82 3.20 7.23
C VAL A 25 9.26 4.65 7.29
N LYS A 26 9.18 5.32 6.14
CA LYS A 26 9.68 6.68 5.93
C LYS A 26 8.47 7.55 5.58
N ASP A 27 8.63 8.86 5.68
CA ASP A 27 7.51 9.80 5.48
C ASP A 27 6.84 9.63 4.11
N HIS A 28 7.60 9.36 3.06
CA HIS A 28 7.03 9.09 1.73
C HIS A 28 6.21 7.80 1.69
N HIS A 29 6.56 6.76 2.47
CA HIS A 29 5.74 5.56 2.61
C HIS A 29 4.44 5.87 3.38
N ARG A 30 4.52 6.66 4.47
CA ARG A 30 3.35 7.14 5.21
C ARG A 30 2.40 7.92 4.30
N ARG A 31 2.91 8.90 3.55
CA ARG A 31 2.14 9.71 2.58
C ARG A 31 1.47 8.84 1.51
N LEU A 32 2.16 7.80 1.04
CA LEU A 32 1.60 6.86 0.06
C LEU A 32 0.44 6.05 0.65
N LEU A 33 0.60 5.50 1.86
CA LEU A 33 -0.44 4.73 2.53
C LEU A 33 -1.64 5.58 2.93
N THR A 34 -1.44 6.78 3.47
CA THR A 34 -2.56 7.66 3.86
C THR A 34 -3.32 8.18 2.64
N ALA A 35 -2.63 8.46 1.52
CA ALA A 35 -3.29 8.84 0.28
C ALA A 35 -4.12 7.69 -0.33
N HIS A 36 -3.65 6.43 -0.19
CA HIS A 36 -4.41 5.25 -0.59
C HIS A 36 -5.60 5.01 0.35
N ALA A 37 -5.41 5.13 1.67
CA ALA A 37 -6.48 5.02 2.67
C ALA A 37 -7.60 6.04 2.43
N ALA A 38 -7.27 7.24 1.96
CA ALA A 38 -8.25 8.28 1.59
C ALA A 38 -8.94 8.05 0.23
N ALA A 39 -8.63 6.97 -0.49
CA ALA A 39 -9.30 6.67 -1.76
C ALA A 39 -10.66 5.99 -1.52
N PRO A 40 -11.71 6.33 -2.29
CA PRO A 40 -13.03 5.71 -2.15
C PRO A 40 -12.96 4.18 -2.21
N GLY A 41 -13.57 3.51 -1.22
CA GLY A 41 -13.56 2.05 -1.13
C GLY A 41 -12.18 1.44 -0.89
N LEU A 42 -11.19 2.23 -0.45
CA LEU A 42 -9.80 1.84 -0.29
C LEU A 42 -9.15 1.35 -1.59
N ILE A 43 -9.66 1.78 -2.75
CA ILE A 43 -9.20 1.33 -4.06
C ILE A 43 -8.52 2.49 -4.78
N VAL A 44 -7.31 2.26 -5.29
CA VAL A 44 -6.59 3.28 -6.05
C VAL A 44 -5.79 2.67 -7.20
N GLY A 45 -5.77 3.37 -8.34
CA GLY A 45 -4.87 3.06 -9.45
C GLY A 45 -3.49 3.69 -9.24
N VAL A 46 -2.45 3.13 -9.86
CA VAL A 46 -1.07 3.68 -9.82
C VAL A 46 -1.02 5.16 -10.19
N GLU A 47 -1.67 5.52 -11.30
CA GLU A 47 -1.68 6.89 -11.84
C GLU A 47 -2.40 7.84 -10.88
N GLU A 48 -3.54 7.42 -10.35
CA GLU A 48 -4.31 8.21 -9.40
C GLU A 48 -3.53 8.43 -8.09
N LEU A 49 -2.88 7.39 -7.58
CA LEU A 49 -2.05 7.50 -6.38
C LEU A 49 -0.86 8.42 -6.61
N ALA A 50 -0.23 8.36 -7.78
CA ALA A 50 0.86 9.27 -8.14
C ALA A 50 0.40 10.73 -8.13
N LEU A 51 -0.77 11.02 -8.69
CA LEU A 51 -1.38 12.35 -8.67
C LEU A 51 -1.68 12.82 -7.24
N ARG A 52 -2.28 11.96 -6.41
CA ARG A 52 -2.64 12.29 -5.01
C ARG A 52 -1.41 12.67 -4.17
N ILE A 53 -0.27 12.02 -4.38
CA ILE A 53 0.96 12.32 -3.61
C ILE A 53 1.87 13.34 -4.30
N GLY A 54 1.53 13.81 -5.50
CA GLY A 54 2.35 14.73 -6.29
C GLY A 54 3.66 14.10 -6.81
N ALA A 55 3.66 12.79 -7.07
CA ALA A 55 4.82 12.10 -7.60
C ALA A 55 5.01 12.39 -9.10
N ARG A 56 6.27 12.41 -9.55
CA ARG A 56 6.64 12.65 -10.97
C ARG A 56 6.23 11.53 -11.94
N GLY A 57 5.67 10.42 -11.45
CA GLY A 57 5.13 9.37 -12.29
C GLY A 57 4.90 8.03 -11.58
N CYS A 58 4.33 7.09 -12.34
CA CYS A 58 3.96 5.75 -11.90
C CYS A 58 5.14 4.92 -11.35
N SER A 59 6.35 5.12 -11.88
CA SER A 59 7.55 4.39 -11.45
C SER A 59 7.90 4.67 -10.00
N TYR A 60 7.69 5.91 -9.52
CA TYR A 60 7.93 6.28 -8.13
C TYR A 60 6.99 5.50 -7.20
N VAL A 61 5.70 5.50 -7.52
CA VAL A 61 4.68 4.77 -6.74
C VAL A 61 5.00 3.28 -6.71
N ASN A 62 5.23 2.65 -7.87
CA ASN A 62 5.53 1.22 -7.95
C ASN A 62 6.77 0.84 -7.13
N LEU A 63 7.85 1.63 -7.23
CA LEU A 63 9.09 1.38 -6.51
C LEU A 63 8.88 1.47 -5.00
N HIS A 64 8.35 2.59 -4.52
CA HIS A 64 8.21 2.83 -3.09
C HIS A 64 7.15 1.93 -2.46
N TYR A 65 6.09 1.60 -3.20
CA TYR A 65 5.08 0.68 -2.70
C TYR A 65 5.62 -0.75 -2.61
N GLY A 66 6.41 -1.17 -3.60
CA GLY A 66 7.11 -2.46 -3.57
C GLY A 66 8.14 -2.54 -2.44
N VAL A 67 8.94 -1.48 -2.22
CA VAL A 67 9.93 -1.42 -1.13
C VAL A 67 9.25 -1.48 0.24
N LEU A 68 8.15 -0.75 0.42
CA LEU A 68 7.36 -0.80 1.65
C LEU A 68 6.79 -2.21 1.88
N GLY A 69 6.14 -2.77 0.86
CA GLY A 69 5.56 -4.11 0.92
C GLY A 69 6.61 -5.18 1.25
N HIS A 70 7.81 -5.08 0.68
CA HIS A 70 8.91 -5.98 0.99
C HIS A 70 9.32 -5.88 2.45
N ARG A 71 9.52 -4.66 2.97
CA ARG A 71 9.92 -4.45 4.37
C ARG A 71 8.88 -4.95 5.36
N VAL A 72 7.60 -4.70 5.08
CA VAL A 72 6.48 -5.21 5.90
C VAL A 72 6.42 -6.73 5.84
N ALA A 73 6.55 -7.32 4.64
CA ALA A 73 6.56 -8.77 4.48
C ALA A 73 7.72 -9.42 5.25
N SER A 74 8.93 -8.88 5.15
CA SER A 74 10.09 -9.39 5.90
C SER A 74 9.91 -9.26 7.41
N PHE A 75 9.33 -8.15 7.89
CA PHE A 75 9.13 -7.93 9.33
C PHE A 75 8.07 -8.86 9.92
N LEU A 76 6.99 -9.11 9.18
CA LEU A 76 5.86 -9.95 9.62
C LEU A 76 5.96 -11.41 9.16
N ASP A 77 7.08 -11.80 8.56
CA ASP A 77 7.32 -13.14 7.98
C ASP A 77 6.20 -13.58 7.02
N LEU A 78 5.81 -12.68 6.11
CA LEU A 78 4.76 -12.92 5.14
C LEU A 78 5.34 -13.54 3.87
N ALA A 79 4.54 -14.41 3.23
CA ALA A 79 4.82 -14.97 1.91
C ALA A 79 3.87 -14.39 0.86
N PRO A 80 4.23 -13.27 0.19
CA PRO A 80 3.48 -12.76 -0.95
C PRO A 80 3.35 -13.77 -2.09
N PRO A 81 2.22 -13.80 -2.83
CA PRO A 81 2.13 -14.54 -4.08
C PRO A 81 3.20 -14.11 -5.08
N CYS A 82 3.70 -15.07 -5.86
CA CYS A 82 4.59 -14.81 -6.98
C CYS A 82 3.81 -14.41 -8.23
N TYR A 83 4.34 -13.44 -8.97
CA TYR A 83 3.85 -13.06 -10.29
C TYR A 83 5.02 -12.99 -11.28
N SER A 84 4.90 -13.73 -12.40
CA SER A 84 5.89 -13.83 -13.47
C SER A 84 7.27 -14.37 -13.03
N GLN A 85 8.07 -13.56 -12.33
CA GLN A 85 9.50 -13.80 -12.04
C GLN A 85 9.85 -13.52 -10.57
N GLY A 86 8.88 -13.20 -9.71
CA GLY A 86 9.17 -12.94 -8.30
C GLY A 86 7.95 -12.59 -7.45
N PRO A 87 8.15 -12.43 -6.14
CA PRO A 87 7.11 -12.05 -5.20
C PRO A 87 6.53 -10.66 -5.52
N LEU A 88 5.21 -10.56 -5.50
CA LEU A 88 4.49 -9.30 -5.68
C LEU A 88 4.40 -8.57 -4.35
N TRP A 89 5.50 -7.94 -3.92
CA TRP A 89 5.63 -7.36 -2.57
C TRP A 89 4.51 -6.41 -2.14
N THR A 90 3.89 -5.68 -3.08
CA THR A 90 2.74 -4.80 -2.77
C THR A 90 1.58 -5.54 -2.11
N THR A 91 1.43 -6.86 -2.35
CA THR A 91 0.40 -7.66 -1.69
C THR A 91 0.56 -7.81 -0.20
N ALA A 92 1.71 -7.46 0.37
CA ALA A 92 1.90 -7.42 1.82
C ALA A 92 0.98 -6.42 2.51
N VAL A 93 0.49 -5.40 1.80
CA VAL A 93 -0.30 -4.28 2.37
C VAL A 93 -1.59 -3.98 1.60
N ALA A 94 -1.73 -4.45 0.35
CA ALA A 94 -2.94 -4.25 -0.44
C ALA A 94 -3.14 -5.39 -1.45
N GLU A 95 -4.36 -5.83 -1.68
CA GLU A 95 -4.60 -6.74 -2.82
C GLU A 95 -4.47 -5.99 -4.14
N GLY A 96 -4.06 -6.69 -5.20
CA GLY A 96 -3.87 -6.13 -6.53
C GLY A 96 -4.71 -6.83 -7.58
N ALA A 97 -5.37 -6.07 -8.45
CA ALA A 97 -6.16 -6.64 -9.54
C ALA A 97 -6.09 -5.76 -10.80
N LYS A 98 -6.20 -6.40 -11.97
CA LYS A 98 -6.43 -5.67 -13.22
C LYS A 98 -7.93 -5.38 -13.36
N MET A 99 -8.28 -4.10 -13.48
CA MET A 99 -9.67 -3.65 -13.60
C MET A 99 -9.89 -2.73 -14.81
N GLY A 100 -11.16 -2.63 -15.22
CA GLY A 100 -11.61 -1.78 -16.31
C GLY A 100 -11.26 -2.31 -17.72
N LEU A 101 -11.75 -1.60 -18.73
CA LEU A 101 -11.59 -1.96 -20.16
C LEU A 101 -10.11 -2.04 -20.58
N TYR A 102 -9.24 -1.23 -19.98
CA TYR A 102 -7.81 -1.20 -20.28
C TYR A 102 -6.97 -2.11 -19.39
N ARG A 103 -7.60 -2.94 -18.53
CA ARG A 103 -6.92 -3.86 -17.60
C ARG A 103 -5.81 -3.19 -16.78
N ARG A 104 -6.07 -1.95 -16.33
CA ARG A 104 -5.10 -1.18 -15.52
C ARG A 104 -4.96 -1.81 -14.15
N TRP A 105 -3.78 -1.66 -13.55
CA TRP A 105 -3.50 -2.17 -12.23
C TRP A 105 -4.09 -1.27 -11.14
N TYR A 106 -4.91 -1.86 -10.29
CA TYR A 106 -5.48 -1.23 -9.10
C TYR A 106 -5.05 -2.01 -7.86
N TRP A 107 -4.86 -1.27 -6.77
CA TRP A 107 -4.74 -1.83 -5.45
C TRP A 107 -6.01 -1.57 -4.65
N ARG A 108 -6.40 -2.53 -3.81
CA ARG A 108 -7.32 -2.31 -2.69
C ARG A 108 -6.55 -2.50 -1.39
N LEU A 109 -6.43 -1.44 -0.58
CA LEU A 109 -5.78 -1.51 0.72
C LEU A 109 -6.51 -2.52 1.61
N TYR A 110 -5.77 -3.35 2.35
CA TYR A 110 -6.43 -4.21 3.33
C TYR A 110 -7.08 -3.36 4.43
N PRO A 111 -8.31 -3.67 4.87
CA PRO A 111 -8.93 -3.01 6.00
C PRO A 111 -8.04 -3.02 7.26
N GLU A 112 -7.31 -4.12 7.49
CA GLU A 112 -6.40 -4.27 8.62
C GLU A 112 -5.23 -3.27 8.57
N VAL A 113 -4.78 -2.91 7.35
CA VAL A 113 -3.78 -1.86 7.18
C VAL A 113 -4.41 -0.49 7.41
N HIS A 114 -5.65 -0.26 6.96
CA HIS A 114 -6.38 0.98 7.24
C HIS A 114 -6.55 1.21 8.75
N ASP A 115 -7.04 0.21 9.47
CA ASP A 115 -7.25 0.27 10.93
C ASP A 115 -5.91 0.48 11.69
N ALA A 116 -4.82 -0.08 11.16
CA ALA A 116 -3.48 0.17 11.70
C ALA A 116 -3.04 1.62 11.53
N LEU A 117 -3.35 2.26 10.39
CA LEU A 117 -3.09 3.69 10.17
C LEU A 117 -3.88 4.55 11.15
N GLU A 118 -5.16 4.23 11.38
CA GLU A 118 -6.00 4.92 12.37
C GLU A 118 -5.44 4.78 13.79
N THR A 119 -5.01 3.57 14.17
CA THR A 119 -4.37 3.30 15.47
C THR A 119 -3.11 4.13 15.68
N LEU A 120 -2.32 4.31 14.63
CA LEU A 120 -1.10 5.12 14.64
C LEU A 120 -1.38 6.63 14.55
N GLY A 121 -2.64 7.03 14.39
CA GLY A 121 -3.05 8.42 14.17
C GLY A 121 -2.64 8.96 12.80
N TRP A 122 -2.24 8.12 11.85
CA TRP A 122 -1.75 8.55 10.54
C TRP A 122 -2.91 8.93 9.63
N THR A 123 -3.27 10.20 9.62
CA THR A 123 -4.34 10.73 8.76
C THR A 123 -3.79 11.38 7.49
N ALA A 124 -4.63 11.50 6.46
CA ALA A 124 -4.27 12.19 5.22
C ALA A 124 -4.02 13.71 5.43
N GLU A 125 -4.58 14.32 6.48
CA GLU A 125 -4.40 15.74 6.79
C GLU A 125 -2.99 16.05 7.30
N GLU A 126 -2.40 15.21 8.15
CA GLU A 126 -1.04 15.40 8.67
C GLU A 126 0.05 15.31 7.58
N ALA A 127 -0.17 14.44 6.59
CA ALA A 127 0.73 14.24 5.46
C ALA A 127 0.89 15.51 4.57
N LEU A 128 -0.09 16.42 4.61
CA LEU A 128 -0.09 17.68 3.87
C LEU A 128 0.44 18.86 4.71
N SER A 129 0.37 18.80 6.05
CA SER A 129 0.80 19.89 6.93
C SER A 129 2.31 20.04 7.08
N GLU A 130 3.10 18.98 6.85
CA GLU A 130 4.57 19.02 6.89
C GLU A 130 5.22 19.63 5.63
N ARG A 131 4.47 20.44 4.86
CA ARG A 131 4.97 21.24 3.73
C ARG A 131 5.17 22.71 4.10
N ARG A 132 5.49 23.01 5.37
CA ARG A 132 5.84 24.36 5.83
C ARG A 132 7.32 24.47 6.14
#